data_AF-A0A4V2AXF3-F1
#
_entry.id   AF-A0A4V2AXF3-F1
#
_cell.length_a   1.000
_cell.length_b   1.000
_cell.length_c   1.000
_cell.angle_alpha   90.00
_cell.angle_beta   90.00
_cell.angle_gamma   90.00
#
_symmetry.space_group_name_H-M   'P 1'
#
loop_
_entity.id
_entity.type
_entity.pdbx_description
1 polymer ?
#
loop_
_entity_poly.entity_id
_entity_poly.type
_entity_poly.pdbx_seq_one_letter_code
_entity_poly.pdbx_strand_id
1 'polypeptide(L)'
;MGIDPRGLADAYAPSYLAQNVAHARINHQHSLTNPNKFFGYSDSTWGLTASDIQNGYTASSPTNDVSVIAPTAALSSFPYTPTESMKALKFYYYVLGDKLWKEYGFVDAFSLHNNWFASSHLAIDQGPIIVMIENHRSGLLWDLFMSAPEVQQGLKKLGFTSPHIRG
;
A
#
# COMPACT_ATOMS: atom_id res chain seq x y z
N MET A 1 7.45 -1.05 6.64
CA MET A 1 6.73 -1.86 7.64
C MET A 1 7.31 -1.68 9.04
N GLY A 2 8.60 -1.94 9.27
CA GLY A 2 9.25 -1.67 10.58
C GLY A 2 9.87 -0.27 10.72
N ILE A 3 10.54 0.23 9.69
CA ILE A 3 11.08 1.60 9.70
C ILE A 3 9.92 2.60 9.66
N ASP A 4 9.88 3.51 10.65
CA ASP A 4 8.89 4.57 10.76
C ASP A 4 9.27 5.76 9.85
N PRO A 5 8.48 6.08 8.81
CA PRO A 5 8.79 7.20 7.93
C PRO A 5 8.50 8.57 8.57
N ARG A 6 7.79 8.62 9.71
CA ARG A 6 7.39 9.88 10.37
C ARG A 6 8.62 10.56 10.97
N GLY A 7 8.96 11.74 10.43
CA GLY A 7 10.16 12.47 10.80
C GLY A 7 11.48 11.82 10.34
N LEU A 8 11.42 10.79 9.49
CA LEU A 8 12.59 10.18 8.88
C LEU A 8 13.06 11.02 7.70
N ALA A 9 14.35 11.37 7.70
CA ALA A 9 15.00 12.13 6.63
C ALA A 9 16.48 11.78 6.55
N ASP A 10 17.09 12.01 5.39
CA ASP A 10 18.54 11.92 5.18
C ASP A 10 19.01 12.96 4.14
N ALA A 11 20.22 12.80 3.61
CA ALA A 11 20.79 13.70 2.61
C ALA A 11 20.05 13.68 1.24
N TYR A 12 19.27 12.63 0.96
CA TYR A 12 18.60 12.44 -0.34
C TYR A 12 17.12 12.81 -0.29
N ALA A 13 16.46 12.57 0.85
CA ALA A 13 15.05 12.90 1.04
C ALA A 13 14.85 13.70 2.34
N PRO A 14 14.35 14.96 2.26
CA PRO A 14 14.06 15.75 3.44
C PRO A 14 12.87 15.21 4.25
N SER A 15 12.06 14.32 3.66
CA SER A 15 11.00 13.60 4.37
C SER A 15 10.58 12.35 3.60
N TYR A 16 10.87 11.18 4.17
CA TYR A 16 10.40 9.90 3.61
C TYR A 16 8.87 9.73 3.77
N LEU A 17 8.26 10.34 4.79
CA LEU A 17 6.80 10.41 4.88
C LEU A 17 6.20 11.16 3.68
N ALA A 18 6.75 12.32 3.34
CA ALA A 18 6.27 13.10 2.19
C ALA A 18 6.45 12.32 0.88
N GLN A 19 7.59 11.64 0.70
CA GLN A 19 7.83 10.75 -0.44
C GLN A 19 6.76 9.65 -0.55
N ASN A 20 6.47 8.95 0.56
CA ASN A 20 5.50 7.85 0.56
C ASN A 20 4.07 8.35 0.32
N VAL A 21 3.70 9.49 0.91
CA VAL A 21 2.40 10.15 0.68
C VAL A 21 2.26 10.58 -0.78
N ALA A 22 3.30 11.19 -1.36
CA ALA A 22 3.28 11.58 -2.77
C ALA A 22 3.12 10.37 -3.69
N HIS A 23 3.85 9.28 -3.42
CA HIS A 23 3.74 8.05 -4.19
C HIS A 23 2.33 7.45 -4.13
N ALA A 24 1.76 7.29 -2.94
CA ALA A 24 0.40 6.77 -2.77
C ALA A 24 -0.66 7.66 -3.46
N ARG A 25 -0.52 8.99 -3.36
CA ARG A 25 -1.43 9.95 -4.01
C ARG A 25 -1.33 9.94 -5.52
N ILE A 26 -0.12 9.81 -6.09
CA ILE A 26 0.05 9.67 -7.54
C ILE A 26 -0.63 8.40 -8.05
N ASN A 27 -0.50 7.29 -7.32
CA ASN A 27 -1.14 6.02 -7.66
C ASN A 27 -2.68 6.11 -7.60
N HIS A 28 -3.21 6.70 -6.52
CA HIS A 28 -4.64 7.00 -6.38
C HIS A 28 -5.14 7.92 -7.50
N GLN A 29 -4.44 9.01 -7.77
CA GLN A 29 -4.82 9.98 -8.80
C GLN A 29 -4.80 9.39 -10.20
N HIS A 30 -3.85 8.49 -10.53
CA HIS A 30 -3.86 7.76 -11.79
C HIS A 30 -5.13 6.93 -11.94
N SER A 31 -5.52 6.20 -10.90
CA SER A 31 -6.74 5.39 -10.90
C SER A 31 -8.00 6.25 -11.00
N LEU A 32 -8.03 7.40 -10.32
CA LEU A 32 -9.12 8.37 -10.39
C LEU A 32 -9.26 9.00 -11.79
N THR A 33 -8.14 9.41 -12.39
CA THR A 33 -8.10 9.99 -13.74
C THR A 33 -8.44 8.95 -14.81
N ASN A 34 -8.01 7.69 -14.60
CA ASN A 34 -8.23 6.56 -15.48
C ASN A 34 -7.92 6.87 -16.97
N PRO A 35 -6.67 7.22 -17.31
CA PRO A 35 -6.32 7.66 -18.68
C PRO A 35 -6.57 6.59 -19.74
N ASN A 36 -6.50 5.31 -19.36
CA ASN A 36 -6.74 4.15 -20.23
C ASN A 36 -8.23 3.78 -20.34
N LYS A 37 -9.11 4.47 -19.59
CA LYS A 37 -10.57 4.23 -19.56
C LYS A 37 -10.96 2.80 -19.20
N PHE A 38 -10.20 2.14 -18.32
CA PHE A 38 -10.53 0.81 -17.83
C PHE A 38 -11.80 0.85 -16.98
N PHE A 39 -12.68 -0.12 -17.19
CA PHE A 39 -13.94 -0.17 -16.45
C PHE A 39 -13.68 -0.44 -14.95
N GLY A 40 -14.37 0.32 -14.09
CA GLY A 40 -14.37 0.12 -12.65
C GLY A 40 -13.39 1.00 -11.85
N TYR A 41 -12.37 1.58 -12.48
CA TYR A 41 -11.44 2.51 -11.83
C TYR A 41 -12.17 3.76 -11.35
N SER A 42 -11.91 4.19 -10.11
CA SER A 42 -12.59 5.33 -9.47
C SER A 42 -11.83 5.81 -8.23
N ASP A 43 -12.39 6.79 -7.50
CA ASP A 43 -11.86 7.21 -6.19
C ASP A 43 -11.92 6.10 -5.11
N SER A 44 -12.70 5.05 -5.37
CA SER A 44 -12.98 3.92 -4.48
C SER A 44 -12.46 2.58 -5.02
N THR A 45 -11.91 2.58 -6.24
CA THR A 45 -11.31 1.39 -6.88
C THR A 45 -9.96 1.80 -7.45
N TRP A 46 -8.91 1.64 -6.64
CA TRP A 46 -7.56 2.12 -6.93
C TRP A 46 -6.50 1.24 -6.28
N GLY A 47 -5.27 1.37 -6.77
CA GLY A 47 -4.11 0.67 -6.20
C GLY A 47 -3.46 -0.25 -7.22
N LEU A 48 -2.43 0.26 -7.87
CA LEU A 48 -1.58 -0.48 -8.80
C LEU A 48 -0.29 -0.88 -8.09
N THR A 49 -0.05 -2.19 -7.96
CA THR A 49 1.23 -2.75 -7.46
C THR A 49 1.46 -4.11 -8.10
N ALA A 50 2.67 -4.65 -7.93
CA ALA A 50 2.97 -6.01 -8.35
C ALA A 50 2.02 -7.02 -7.70
N SER A 51 1.42 -7.89 -8.52
CA SER A 51 0.40 -8.85 -8.11
C SER A 51 0.12 -9.84 -9.25
N ASP A 52 -0.71 -10.84 -8.96
CA ASP A 52 -1.27 -11.73 -9.97
C ASP A 52 -2.13 -10.96 -10.98
N ILE A 53 -2.03 -11.39 -12.25
CA ILE A 53 -2.93 -10.98 -13.33
C ILE A 53 -3.58 -12.21 -13.94
N GLN A 54 -4.56 -12.01 -14.82
CA GLN A 54 -5.12 -13.14 -15.57
C GLN A 54 -3.99 -13.85 -16.34
N ASN A 55 -3.73 -15.12 -15.98
CA ASN A 55 -2.71 -15.99 -16.55
C ASN A 55 -1.24 -15.57 -16.31
N GLY A 56 -0.94 -14.82 -15.25
CA GLY A 56 0.46 -14.50 -14.94
C GLY A 56 0.63 -13.58 -13.75
N TYR A 57 1.75 -12.85 -13.75
CA TYR A 57 2.13 -11.88 -12.73
C TYR A 57 2.79 -10.68 -13.42
N THR A 58 2.56 -9.47 -12.93
CA THR A 58 3.25 -8.28 -13.45
C THR A 58 3.45 -7.23 -12.37
N ALA A 59 4.41 -6.34 -12.57
CA ALA A 59 4.65 -5.19 -11.71
C ALA A 59 3.74 -4.02 -12.13
N SER A 60 2.45 -4.06 -11.76
CA SER A 60 1.52 -2.98 -12.11
C SER A 60 1.90 -1.67 -11.42
N SER A 61 1.77 -0.57 -12.17
CA SER A 61 2.05 0.79 -11.69
C SER A 61 1.31 1.80 -12.57
N PRO A 62 1.26 3.10 -12.21
CA PRO A 62 0.72 4.14 -13.10
C PRO A 62 1.35 4.17 -14.51
N THR A 63 2.59 3.67 -14.66
CA THR A 63 3.27 3.60 -15.96
C THR A 63 3.21 2.21 -16.61
N ASN A 64 2.67 1.21 -15.91
CA ASN A 64 2.45 -0.15 -16.37
C ASN A 64 1.06 -0.63 -15.89
N ASP A 65 0.03 0.03 -16.37
CA ASP A 65 -1.36 -0.19 -15.97
C ASP A 65 -2.03 -1.20 -16.90
N VAL A 66 -2.30 -2.40 -16.40
CA VAL A 66 -2.90 -3.52 -17.14
C VAL A 66 -4.34 -3.79 -16.73
N SER A 67 -5.05 -2.78 -16.19
CA SER A 67 -6.45 -2.86 -15.70
C SER A 67 -6.66 -3.72 -14.45
N VAL A 68 -5.59 -4.09 -13.75
CA VAL A 68 -5.63 -4.94 -12.55
C VAL A 68 -5.36 -4.10 -11.31
N ILE A 69 -6.30 -4.14 -10.36
CA ILE A 69 -6.20 -3.53 -9.05
C ILE A 69 -5.83 -4.60 -8.03
N ALA A 70 -4.84 -4.31 -7.20
CA ALA A 70 -4.43 -5.15 -6.08
C ALA A 70 -4.83 -4.47 -4.76
N PRO A 71 -5.72 -5.07 -3.93
CA PRO A 71 -6.16 -4.46 -2.69
C PRO A 71 -5.02 -4.00 -1.77
N THR A 72 -3.90 -4.72 -1.74
CA THR A 72 -2.75 -4.36 -0.91
C THR A 72 -2.18 -2.97 -1.20
N ALA A 73 -2.24 -2.48 -2.45
CA ALA A 73 -1.72 -1.14 -2.77
C ALA A 73 -2.47 -0.04 -2.02
N ALA A 74 -3.80 -0.10 -2.05
CA ALA A 74 -4.64 0.86 -1.34
C ALA A 74 -4.59 0.61 0.18
N LEU A 75 -4.81 -0.63 0.61
CA LEU A 75 -4.98 -0.94 2.02
C LEU A 75 -3.66 -0.80 2.80
N SER A 76 -2.52 -1.19 2.24
CA SER A 76 -1.23 -1.00 2.89
C SER A 76 -0.77 0.47 2.91
N SER A 77 -1.49 1.35 2.22
CA SER A 77 -1.27 2.80 2.21
C SER A 77 -2.08 3.55 3.28
N PHE A 78 -2.79 2.86 4.18
CA PHE A 78 -3.56 3.48 5.27
C PHE A 78 -2.81 4.58 6.04
N PRO A 79 -1.52 4.41 6.43
CA PRO A 79 -0.82 5.48 7.14
C PRO A 79 -0.52 6.73 6.31
N TYR A 80 -0.68 6.67 4.98
CA TYR A 80 -0.31 7.74 4.04
C TYR A 80 -1.55 8.42 3.43
N THR A 81 -2.57 7.64 3.10
CA THR A 81 -3.82 8.10 2.46
C THR A 81 -5.04 7.47 3.16
N PRO A 82 -5.26 7.74 4.46
CA PRO A 82 -6.26 7.01 5.25
C PRO A 82 -7.68 7.18 4.72
N THR A 83 -8.03 8.36 4.20
CA THR A 83 -9.36 8.65 3.65
C THR A 83 -9.61 7.84 2.37
N GLU A 84 -8.68 7.88 1.43
CA GLU A 84 -8.75 7.17 0.15
C GLU A 84 -8.66 5.65 0.33
N SER A 85 -7.82 5.20 1.26
CA SER A 85 -7.69 3.77 1.62
C SER A 85 -8.96 3.25 2.29
N MET A 86 -9.60 4.05 3.15
CA MET A 86 -10.88 3.68 3.77
C MET A 86 -12.02 3.62 2.74
N LYS A 87 -12.06 4.52 1.75
CA LYS A 87 -13.04 4.46 0.65
C LYS A 87 -12.88 3.15 -0.13
N ALA A 88 -11.64 2.81 -0.50
CA ALA A 88 -11.34 1.56 -1.19
C ALA A 88 -11.72 0.32 -0.36
N LEU A 89 -11.33 0.28 0.93
CA LEU A 89 -11.70 -0.80 1.85
C LEU A 89 -13.21 -1.03 1.88
N LYS A 90 -13.99 0.05 2.03
CA LYS A 90 -15.45 -0.04 2.06
C LYS A 90 -16.02 -0.55 0.75
N PHE A 91 -15.50 -0.12 -0.40
CA PHE A 91 -15.96 -0.61 -1.69
C PHE A 91 -15.61 -2.10 -1.89
N TYR A 92 -14.37 -2.48 -1.59
CA TYR A 92 -13.92 -3.87 -1.72
C TYR A 92 -14.72 -4.81 -0.83
N TYR A 93 -15.04 -4.39 0.40
CA TYR A 93 -15.77 -5.22 1.34
C TYR A 93 -17.29 -5.20 1.13
N TYR A 94 -17.92 -4.02 1.01
CA TYR A 94 -19.38 -3.90 0.98
C TYR A 94 -19.99 -4.02 -0.43
N VAL A 95 -19.22 -3.74 -1.49
CA VAL A 95 -19.73 -3.76 -2.87
C VAL A 95 -19.22 -4.98 -3.63
N LEU A 96 -17.91 -5.23 -3.61
CA LEU A 96 -17.33 -6.41 -4.29
C LEU A 96 -17.42 -7.67 -3.43
N GLY A 97 -17.48 -7.53 -2.12
CA GLY A 97 -17.93 -8.55 -1.17
C GLY A 97 -17.31 -9.92 -1.40
N ASP A 98 -18.15 -10.93 -1.60
CA ASP A 98 -17.80 -12.33 -1.76
C ASP A 98 -16.90 -12.61 -2.97
N LYS A 99 -16.78 -11.68 -3.94
CA LYS A 99 -15.82 -11.82 -5.04
C LYS A 99 -14.39 -11.59 -4.60
N LEU A 100 -14.17 -10.71 -3.61
CA LEU A 100 -12.83 -10.40 -3.10
C LEU A 100 -12.54 -10.98 -1.72
N TRP A 101 -13.51 -10.96 -0.80
CA TRP A 101 -13.31 -11.37 0.59
C TRP A 101 -13.49 -12.88 0.76
N LYS A 102 -12.40 -13.57 1.10
CA LYS A 102 -12.31 -15.03 1.28
C LYS A 102 -11.73 -15.38 2.66
N GLU A 103 -11.39 -16.65 2.86
CA GLU A 103 -10.88 -17.20 4.13
C GLU A 103 -9.72 -16.38 4.73
N TYR A 104 -8.78 -15.91 3.89
CA TYR A 104 -7.59 -15.16 4.33
C TYR A 104 -7.68 -13.65 4.04
N GLY A 105 -8.90 -13.12 3.92
CA GLY A 105 -9.17 -11.73 3.59
C GLY A 105 -9.31 -11.50 2.09
N PHE A 106 -8.95 -10.29 1.63
CA PHE A 106 -9.02 -9.95 0.20
C PHE A 106 -8.08 -10.84 -0.61
N VAL A 107 -8.57 -11.36 -1.74
CA VAL A 107 -7.74 -12.03 -2.76
C VAL A 107 -6.73 -11.06 -3.35
N ASP A 108 -5.69 -11.61 -3.99
CA ASP A 108 -4.50 -10.89 -4.41
C ASP A 108 -4.77 -9.68 -5.31
N ALA A 109 -5.60 -9.87 -6.34
CA ALA A 109 -5.91 -8.84 -7.31
C ALA A 109 -7.24 -9.10 -8.05
N PHE A 110 -7.72 -8.10 -8.79
CA PHE A 110 -8.89 -8.22 -9.65
C PHE A 110 -8.86 -7.22 -10.80
N SER A 111 -9.63 -7.50 -11.85
CA SER A 111 -9.92 -6.58 -12.94
C SER A 111 -11.41 -6.59 -13.22
N LEU A 112 -12.09 -5.46 -12.95
CA LEU A 112 -13.48 -5.31 -13.35
C LEU A 112 -13.61 -5.18 -14.86
N HIS A 113 -12.60 -4.65 -15.54
CA HIS A 113 -12.56 -4.54 -16.99
C HIS A 113 -12.56 -5.92 -17.67
N ASN A 114 -11.74 -6.85 -17.19
CA ASN A 114 -11.67 -8.22 -17.72
C ASN A 114 -12.63 -9.19 -17.01
N ASN A 115 -13.43 -8.71 -16.06
CA ASN A 115 -14.28 -9.52 -15.18
C ASN A 115 -13.51 -10.71 -14.56
N TRP A 116 -12.32 -10.43 -14.03
CA TRP A 116 -11.42 -11.41 -13.45
C TRP A 116 -11.14 -11.10 -11.98
N PHE A 117 -11.10 -12.13 -11.15
CA PHE A 117 -10.81 -12.05 -9.73
C PHE A 117 -9.82 -13.16 -9.41
N ALA A 118 -8.73 -12.82 -8.70
CA ALA A 118 -7.77 -13.81 -8.27
C ALA A 118 -8.44 -14.86 -7.35
N SER A 119 -7.89 -16.06 -7.37
CA SER A 119 -8.24 -17.13 -6.41
C SER A 119 -7.16 -17.34 -5.34
N SER A 120 -6.08 -16.55 -5.44
CA SER A 120 -4.87 -16.63 -4.65
C SER A 120 -4.81 -15.57 -3.56
N HIS A 121 -3.90 -15.81 -2.61
CA HIS A 121 -3.43 -14.87 -1.60
C HIS A 121 -1.91 -14.97 -1.56
N LEU A 122 -1.20 -13.88 -1.83
CA LEU A 122 0.25 -13.86 -1.73
C LEU A 122 0.67 -13.30 -0.36
N ALA A 123 1.60 -13.98 0.31
CA ALA A 123 2.05 -13.55 1.64
C ALA A 123 2.65 -12.13 1.64
N ILE A 124 3.33 -11.77 0.56
CA ILE A 124 3.93 -10.44 0.36
C ILE A 124 2.90 -9.34 0.17
N ASP A 125 1.66 -9.69 -0.21
CA ASP A 125 0.57 -8.75 -0.41
C ASP A 125 -0.38 -8.72 0.80
N GLN A 126 -0.65 -9.87 1.43
CA GLN A 126 -1.47 -9.94 2.64
C GLN A 126 -0.77 -9.34 3.87
N GLY A 127 0.53 -9.61 4.05
CA GLY A 127 1.29 -9.18 5.22
C GLY A 127 1.27 -7.66 5.43
N PRO A 128 1.60 -6.85 4.41
CA PRO A 128 1.56 -5.40 4.51
C PRO A 128 0.20 -4.83 4.87
N ILE A 129 -0.92 -5.43 4.44
CA ILE A 129 -2.26 -4.95 4.77
C ILE A 129 -2.44 -4.92 6.29
N ILE A 130 -2.15 -6.05 6.95
CA ILE A 130 -2.30 -6.20 8.40
C ILE A 130 -1.35 -5.24 9.12
N VAL A 131 -0.07 -5.27 8.75
CA VAL A 131 0.98 -4.49 9.43
C VAL A 131 0.73 -2.98 9.29
N MET A 132 0.32 -2.51 8.11
CA MET A 132 0.16 -1.08 7.86
C MET A 132 -1.17 -0.54 8.38
N ILE A 133 -2.23 -1.37 8.45
CA ILE A 133 -3.44 -1.02 9.23
C ILE A 133 -3.08 -0.83 10.70
N GLU A 134 -2.31 -1.75 11.29
CA GLU A 134 -1.96 -1.63 12.71
C GLU A 134 -1.01 -0.45 12.97
N ASN A 135 -0.02 -0.22 12.11
CA ASN A 135 0.82 0.97 12.18
C ASN A 135 0.02 2.27 12.03
N HIS A 136 -1.02 2.30 11.20
CA HIS A 136 -1.93 3.45 11.11
C HIS A 136 -2.71 3.67 12.41
N ARG A 137 -3.18 2.60 13.04
CA ARG A 137 -4.03 2.66 14.25
C ARG A 137 -3.25 3.01 15.51
N SER A 138 -2.10 2.37 15.72
CA SER A 138 -1.35 2.44 16.98
C SER A 138 0.14 2.74 16.81
N GLY A 139 0.70 2.49 15.61
CA GLY A 139 2.14 2.57 15.38
C GLY A 139 2.93 1.37 15.92
N LEU A 140 2.26 0.28 16.34
CA LEU A 140 2.88 -0.83 17.06
C LEU A 140 4.18 -1.37 16.44
N LEU A 141 4.18 -1.70 15.14
CA LEU A 141 5.35 -2.34 14.51
C LEU A 141 6.47 -1.33 14.27
N TRP A 142 6.12 -0.07 14.04
CA TRP A 142 7.08 1.04 14.00
C TRP A 142 7.75 1.23 15.36
N ASP A 143 6.99 1.32 16.43
CA ASP A 143 7.53 1.53 17.77
C ASP A 143 8.42 0.36 18.20
N LEU A 144 8.00 -0.87 17.94
CA LEU A 144 8.79 -2.07 18.23
C LEU A 144 10.11 -2.09 17.43
N PHE A 145 10.06 -1.91 16.11
CA PHE A 145 11.25 -2.01 15.27
C PHE A 145 12.22 -0.85 15.52
N MET A 146 11.72 0.37 15.70
CA MET A 146 12.55 1.56 15.95
C MET A 146 13.13 1.57 17.37
N SER A 147 12.62 0.75 18.30
CA SER A 147 13.19 0.59 19.64
C SER A 147 14.51 -0.20 19.67
N ALA A 148 14.82 -0.96 18.61
CA ALA A 148 16.03 -1.77 18.54
C ALA A 148 17.30 -0.90 18.48
N PRO A 149 18.27 -1.05 19.41
CA PRO A 149 19.50 -0.26 19.40
C PRO A 149 20.29 -0.37 18.09
N GLU A 150 20.29 -1.55 17.47
CA GLU A 150 21.00 -1.85 16.23
C GLU A 150 20.40 -1.06 15.05
N VAL A 151 19.07 -0.90 15.02
CA VAL A 151 18.36 -0.11 14.01
C VAL A 151 18.73 1.37 14.15
N GLN A 152 18.67 1.91 15.37
CA GLN A 152 19.02 3.31 15.63
C GLN A 152 20.49 3.60 15.27
N GLN A 153 21.41 2.71 15.64
CA GLN A 153 22.84 2.84 15.29
C GLN A 153 23.06 2.77 13.78
N GLY A 154 22.38 1.84 13.09
CA GLY A 154 22.43 1.71 11.63
C GLY A 154 21.95 2.98 10.92
N LEU A 155 20.79 3.51 11.32
CA LEU A 155 20.25 4.76 10.77
C LEU A 155 21.19 5.94 11.02
N LYS A 156 21.73 6.09 12.25
CA LYS A 156 22.70 7.14 12.59
C LYS A 156 23.96 7.04 11.72
N LYS A 157 24.50 5.83 11.52
CA LYS A 157 25.69 5.58 10.67
C LYS A 157 25.45 5.94 9.21
N LEU A 158 24.23 5.76 8.72
CA LEU A 158 23.82 6.10 7.36
C LEU A 158 23.44 7.59 7.19
N GLY A 159 23.49 8.40 8.26
CA GLY A 159 23.20 9.83 8.22
C GLY A 159 21.71 10.18 8.27
N PHE A 160 20.86 9.26 8.72
CA PHE A 160 19.44 9.54 8.92
C PHE A 160 19.20 10.38 10.18
N THR A 161 18.16 11.19 10.12
CA THR A 161 17.51 11.83 11.27
C THR A 161 16.11 11.23 11.45
N SER A 162 15.70 11.04 12.70
CA SER A 162 14.40 10.49 13.08
C SER A 162 14.10 10.81 14.54
N PRO A 163 12.83 11.01 14.95
CA PRO A 163 12.45 11.15 16.36
C PRO A 163 12.88 9.98 17.25
N HIS A 164 13.13 8.81 16.66
CA HIS A 164 13.53 7.59 17.36
C HIS A 164 15.04 7.46 17.57
N ILE A 165 15.86 8.26 16.87
CA ILE A 165 17.32 8.24 17.05
C ILE A 165 17.66 9.17 18.20
N ARG A 166 17.96 8.58 19.37
CA ARG A 166 18.41 9.35 20.55
C ARG A 166 19.92 9.65 20.45
N GLY A 167 20.30 10.81 20.99
CA GLY A 167 21.67 11.35 20.99
C GLY A 167 22.68 10.42 21.62
#